data_AF-I0Z2A0-F1
#
_entry.id   AF-I0Z2A0-F1
#
_cell.length_a   1.000
_cell.length_b   1.000
_cell.length_c   1.000
_cell.angle_alpha   90.00
_cell.angle_beta   90.00
_cell.angle_gamma   90.00
#
_symmetry.space_group_name_H-M   'P 1'
#
loop_
_entity.id
_entity.type
_entity.pdbx_description
1 polymer ?
#
loop_
_entity_poly.entity_id
_entity_poly.type
_entity_poly.pdbx_seq_one_letter_code
_entity_poly.pdbx_strand_id
1 'polypeptide(L)'
;MGDHTVYKRLEGETTQWEDLQRKFGNLPEKEVVKKADAFSPADDEKLQYDRLDRARDPESLEDLEDEFEEDSFLETYRQIRLAQLKEAAKKPRYGKISSIVRNQFVREVTEASRDCWVVVLLSQERVLGCQVLRHCLKQLAEQYQHVKFITMQSTDCIPNYPDADLPTILVYKDGQCRRTIVGLQTLGYDRISPESE
;
A
#
# COMPACT_ATOMS: atom_id res chain seq x y z
N MET A 1 19.07 48.01 25.69
CA MET A 1 18.74 46.72 26.32
C MET A 1 18.06 47.03 27.64
N GLY A 2 16.80 46.60 27.79
CA GLY A 2 15.99 46.83 28.97
C GLY A 2 14.52 46.93 28.57
N ASP A 3 13.87 45.80 28.31
CA ASP A 3 12.44 45.76 28.04
C ASP A 3 11.69 46.23 29.29
N HIS A 4 10.89 47.29 29.15
CA HIS A 4 10.07 47.81 30.24
C HIS A 4 8.78 46.98 30.33
N THR A 5 8.74 46.01 31.24
CA THR A 5 7.52 45.27 31.55
C THR A 5 6.60 46.14 32.40
N VAL A 6 5.53 46.66 31.79
CA VAL A 6 4.43 47.30 32.52
C VAL A 6 3.48 46.22 33.02
N TYR A 7 3.44 46.00 34.33
CA TYR A 7 2.44 45.14 34.94
C TYR A 7 1.11 45.88 35.03
N LYS A 8 0.10 45.46 34.25
CA LYS A 8 -1.27 45.93 34.40
C LYS A 8 -1.87 45.23 35.64
N ARG A 9 -2.37 46.01 36.62
CA ARG A 9 -3.08 45.46 37.79
C ARG A 9 -4.37 44.75 37.36
N LEU A 10 -4.81 43.80 38.18
CA LEU A 10 -6.10 43.13 38.01
C LEU A 10 -7.23 44.16 38.08
N GLU A 11 -8.22 44.01 37.20
CA GLU A 11 -9.31 44.97 37.05
C GLU A 11 -10.20 44.96 38.30
N GLY A 12 -10.19 46.06 39.05
CA GLY A 12 -11.02 46.25 40.25
C GLY A 12 -10.25 46.61 41.51
N GLU A 13 -8.96 46.32 41.57
CA GLU A 13 -8.13 46.72 42.71
C GLU A 13 -7.86 48.24 42.70
N THR A 14 -7.96 48.88 43.86
CA THR A 14 -7.59 50.29 44.08
C THR A 14 -6.36 50.35 44.98
N THR A 15 -5.54 51.39 44.81
CA THR A 15 -4.48 51.65 45.79
C THR A 15 -4.96 52.52 46.92
N GLN A 16 -4.32 52.40 48.08
CA GLN A 16 -4.54 53.29 49.22
C GLN A 16 -4.42 54.78 48.84
N TRP A 17 -3.55 55.11 47.88
CA TRP A 17 -3.40 56.47 47.34
C TRP A 17 -4.60 56.92 46.49
N GLU A 18 -5.11 56.06 45.62
CA GLU A 18 -6.31 56.36 44.79
C GLU A 18 -7.56 56.55 45.67
N ASP A 19 -7.69 55.75 46.73
CA ASP A 19 -8.82 55.85 47.66
C ASP A 19 -8.76 57.13 48.50
N LEU A 20 -7.56 57.56 48.91
CA LEU A 20 -7.36 58.86 49.55
C LEU A 20 -7.70 60.02 48.60
N GLN A 21 -7.28 59.97 47.33
CA GLN A 21 -7.60 61.04 46.36
C GLN A 21 -9.10 61.15 46.05
N ARG A 22 -9.82 60.04 45.99
CA ARG A 22 -11.30 60.05 45.88
C ARG A 22 -11.95 60.66 47.12
N LYS A 23 -11.45 60.30 48.31
CA LYS A 23 -11.95 60.85 49.58
C LYS A 23 -11.76 62.37 49.68
N PHE A 24 -10.67 62.91 49.12
CA PHE A 24 -10.41 64.35 49.06
C PHE A 24 -11.06 65.05 47.85
N GLY A 25 -11.85 64.34 47.03
CA GLY A 25 -12.64 64.92 45.93
C GLY A 25 -11.85 65.23 44.65
N ASN A 26 -10.59 64.81 44.55
CA ASN A 26 -9.71 65.10 43.41
C ASN A 26 -9.86 64.09 42.25
N LEU A 27 -10.47 62.93 42.51
CA LEU A 27 -10.66 61.86 41.51
C LEU A 27 -12.12 61.39 41.53
N PRO A 28 -12.75 61.15 40.36
CA PRO A 28 -14.12 60.64 40.31
C PRO A 28 -14.24 59.23 40.90
N GLU A 29 -15.45 58.89 41.35
CA GLU A 29 -15.77 57.55 41.85
C GLU A 29 -15.61 56.51 40.72
N LYS A 30 -14.91 55.40 41.01
CA LYS A 30 -14.63 54.38 40.01
C LYS A 30 -15.87 53.52 39.79
N GLU A 31 -16.17 53.25 38.53
CA GLU A 31 -17.27 52.35 38.17
C GLU A 31 -17.05 50.97 38.78
N VAL A 32 -18.09 50.44 39.43
CA VAL A 32 -18.05 49.09 39.99
C VAL A 32 -18.02 48.12 38.83
N VAL A 33 -16.89 47.42 38.67
CA VAL A 33 -16.76 46.35 37.68
C VAL A 33 -17.79 45.27 38.03
N LYS A 34 -18.81 45.10 37.18
CA LYS A 34 -19.74 43.98 37.31
C LYS A 34 -18.93 42.69 37.18
N LYS A 35 -18.84 41.92 38.25
CA LYS A 35 -18.27 40.57 38.18
C LYS A 35 -19.13 39.78 37.20
N ALA A 36 -18.50 39.08 36.26
CA ALA A 36 -19.21 38.12 35.42
C ALA A 36 -19.86 37.05 36.32
N ASP A 37 -21.01 36.55 35.90
CA ASP A 37 -21.71 35.46 36.60
C ASP A 37 -20.78 34.24 36.74
N ALA A 38 -21.01 33.44 37.79
CA ALA A 38 -20.26 32.21 38.00
C ALA A 38 -20.35 31.31 36.76
N PHE A 39 -19.21 30.82 36.29
CA PHE A 39 -19.12 29.94 35.13
C PHE A 39 -20.08 28.76 35.28
N SER A 40 -21.09 28.69 34.41
CA SER A 40 -21.93 27.51 34.24
C SER A 40 -21.46 26.83 32.97
N PRO A 41 -21.02 25.56 33.03
CA PRO A 41 -20.64 24.83 31.82
C PRO A 41 -21.84 24.83 30.87
N ALA A 42 -21.56 25.05 29.58
CA ALA A 42 -22.56 24.90 28.54
C ALA A 42 -23.13 23.47 28.59
N ASP A 43 -24.37 23.28 28.14
CA ASP A 43 -25.04 21.97 28.27
C ASP A 43 -24.25 20.83 27.60
N ASP A 44 -23.44 21.12 26.58
CA ASP A 44 -22.50 20.18 25.94
C ASP A 44 -21.34 19.73 26.87
N GLU A 45 -20.81 20.62 27.70
CA GLU A 45 -19.78 20.26 28.69
C GLU A 45 -20.38 19.45 29.83
N LYS A 46 -21.62 19.76 30.26
CA LYS A 46 -22.35 18.93 31.23
C LYS A 46 -22.59 17.53 30.71
N LEU A 47 -22.94 17.38 29.43
CA LEU A 47 -23.07 16.07 28.77
C LEU A 47 -21.75 15.28 28.74
N GLN A 48 -20.60 15.96 28.58
CA GLN A 48 -19.29 15.31 28.68
C GLN A 48 -18.98 14.84 30.11
N TYR A 49 -19.24 15.67 31.13
CA TYR A 49 -19.06 15.26 32.52
C TYR A 49 -20.00 14.10 32.93
N ASP A 50 -21.26 14.16 32.51
CA ASP A 50 -22.25 13.10 32.78
C ASP A 50 -21.87 11.78 32.09
N ARG A 51 -21.21 11.86 30.92
CA ARG A 51 -20.65 10.68 30.22
C ARG A 51 -19.44 10.08 30.94
N LEU A 52 -18.56 10.92 31.49
CA LEU A 52 -17.40 10.47 32.27
C LEU A 52 -17.81 9.87 33.63
N ASP A 53 -18.85 10.40 34.25
CA ASP A 53 -19.38 9.89 35.52
C ASP A 53 -20.12 8.55 35.32
N ARG A 54 -20.82 8.35 34.20
CA ARG A 54 -21.40 7.04 33.84
C ARG A 54 -20.34 5.97 33.56
N ALA A 55 -19.21 6.34 32.95
CA ALA A 55 -18.09 5.42 32.70
C ALA A 55 -17.39 4.89 33.98
N ARG A 56 -17.81 5.34 35.16
CA ARG A 56 -17.30 4.88 36.47
C ARG A 56 -18.09 3.70 37.04
N ASP A 57 -19.31 3.46 36.57
CA ASP A 57 -20.13 2.31 36.96
C ASP A 57 -19.75 1.06 36.13
N PRO A 58 -19.48 -0.09 36.76
CA PRO A 58 -19.03 -1.30 36.06
C PRO A 58 -20.07 -1.88 35.09
N GLU A 59 -21.37 -1.66 35.33
CA GLU A 59 -22.46 -2.04 34.42
C GLU A 59 -22.55 -1.11 33.19
N SER A 60 -22.15 0.16 33.31
CA SER A 60 -22.11 1.09 32.17
C SER A 60 -20.82 0.95 31.34
N LEU A 61 -19.80 0.27 31.86
CA LEU A 61 -18.59 -0.07 31.12
C LEU A 61 -18.85 -1.15 30.05
N GLU A 62 -19.78 -2.08 30.29
CA GLU A 62 -20.21 -3.08 29.27
C GLU A 62 -20.88 -2.40 28.06
N ASP A 63 -21.73 -1.39 28.29
CA ASP A 63 -22.33 -0.61 27.19
C ASP A 63 -21.31 0.29 26.44
N LEU A 64 -20.20 0.66 27.09
CA LEU A 64 -19.09 1.40 26.48
C LEU A 64 -18.10 0.46 25.76
N GLU A 65 -18.03 -0.83 26.12
CA GLU A 65 -17.28 -1.85 25.38
C GLU A 65 -17.86 -2.05 23.97
N ASP A 66 -19.16 -1.86 23.76
CA ASP A 66 -19.77 -1.84 22.43
C ASP A 66 -19.35 -0.61 21.58
N GLU A 67 -18.92 0.51 22.20
CA GLU A 67 -18.37 1.67 21.48
C GLU A 67 -16.88 1.44 21.08
N PHE A 68 -16.21 0.43 21.65
CA PHE A 68 -14.93 -0.10 21.15
C PHE A 68 -15.10 -0.97 19.88
N GLU A 69 -16.28 -1.00 19.25
CA GLU A 69 -16.47 -1.54 17.88
C GLU A 69 -15.57 -0.86 16.82
N GLU A 70 -14.97 0.31 17.09
CA GLU A 70 -13.89 0.87 16.27
C GLU A 70 -12.65 -0.05 16.18
N ASP A 71 -12.41 -0.91 17.18
CA ASP A 71 -11.33 -1.91 17.18
C ASP A 71 -11.66 -3.09 16.23
N SER A 72 -12.95 -3.39 16.04
CA SER A 72 -13.41 -4.35 15.03
C SER A 72 -13.15 -3.84 13.61
N PHE A 73 -13.31 -2.54 13.35
CA PHE A 73 -12.97 -1.96 12.05
C PHE A 73 -11.47 -2.00 11.77
N LEU A 74 -10.63 -1.70 12.76
CA LEU A 74 -9.18 -1.74 12.61
C LEU A 74 -8.66 -3.18 12.43
N GLU A 75 -9.22 -4.13 13.18
CA GLU A 75 -8.88 -5.55 13.09
C GLU A 75 -9.38 -6.16 11.77
N THR A 76 -10.58 -5.82 11.29
CA THR A 76 -11.06 -6.24 9.97
C THR A 76 -10.19 -5.67 8.85
N TYR A 77 -9.79 -4.40 8.91
CA TYR A 77 -8.87 -3.81 7.93
C TYR A 77 -7.50 -4.51 7.94
N ARG A 78 -6.98 -4.82 9.13
CA ARG A 78 -5.74 -5.58 9.31
C ARG A 78 -5.85 -6.98 8.69
N GLN A 79 -6.95 -7.67 8.94
CA GLN A 79 -7.22 -9.00 8.38
C GLN A 79 -7.37 -8.96 6.86
N ILE A 80 -8.10 -7.98 6.31
CA ILE A 80 -8.22 -7.75 4.86
C ILE A 80 -6.83 -7.54 4.26
N ARG A 81 -5.99 -6.70 4.88
CA ARG A 81 -4.67 -6.41 4.33
C ARG A 81 -3.72 -7.60 4.41
N LEU A 82 -3.75 -8.35 5.50
CA LEU A 82 -3.02 -9.61 5.65
C LEU A 82 -3.49 -10.68 4.65
N ALA A 83 -4.79 -10.76 4.38
CA ALA A 83 -5.33 -11.68 3.39
C ALA A 83 -4.85 -11.33 1.99
N GLN A 84 -4.90 -10.06 1.59
CA GLN A 84 -4.37 -9.58 0.30
C GLN A 84 -2.87 -9.87 0.14
N LEU A 85 -2.06 -9.64 1.19
CA LEU A 85 -0.63 -9.97 1.19
C LEU A 85 -0.38 -11.47 1.09
N LYS A 86 -1.16 -12.28 1.82
CA LYS A 86 -1.09 -13.75 1.74
C LYS A 86 -1.49 -14.26 0.36
N GLU A 87 -2.50 -13.68 -0.27
CA GLU A 87 -2.96 -14.06 -1.59
C GLU A 87 -1.95 -13.68 -2.68
N ALA A 88 -1.32 -12.50 -2.56
CA ALA A 88 -0.17 -12.12 -3.38
C ALA A 88 1.03 -13.07 -3.19
N ALA A 89 1.27 -13.53 -1.96
CA ALA A 89 2.35 -14.46 -1.63
C ALA A 89 2.10 -15.91 -2.07
N LYS A 90 0.82 -16.31 -2.23
CA LYS A 90 0.39 -17.65 -2.67
C LYS A 90 0.54 -17.89 -4.17
N LYS A 91 0.85 -16.86 -4.97
CA LYS A 91 1.11 -17.06 -6.40
C LYS A 91 2.25 -18.07 -6.56
N PRO A 92 2.10 -19.08 -7.43
CA PRO A 92 3.10 -20.12 -7.62
C PRO A 92 4.44 -19.45 -7.94
N ARG A 93 5.42 -19.69 -7.07
CA ARG A 93 6.79 -19.19 -7.26
C ARG A 93 7.49 -20.16 -8.19
N TYR A 94 7.36 -19.90 -9.48
CA TYR A 94 8.29 -20.38 -10.48
C TYR A 94 9.67 -19.79 -10.19
N GLY A 95 10.73 -20.36 -10.75
CA GLY A 95 12.09 -19.88 -10.48
C GLY A 95 13.15 -20.53 -11.36
N LYS A 96 12.71 -21.40 -12.28
CA LYS A 96 13.54 -22.18 -13.19
C LYS A 96 12.77 -22.37 -14.48
N ILE A 97 13.53 -22.55 -15.56
CA ILE A 97 12.97 -22.89 -16.85
C ILE A 97 12.69 -24.39 -16.91
N SER A 98 11.49 -24.78 -17.33
CA SER A 98 11.10 -26.18 -17.50
C SER A 98 11.03 -26.55 -18.98
N SER A 99 11.43 -27.76 -19.34
CA SER A 99 11.26 -28.29 -20.70
C SER A 99 10.05 -29.21 -20.74
N ILE A 100 9.15 -29.00 -21.69
CA ILE A 100 7.93 -29.82 -21.83
C ILE A 100 7.85 -30.46 -23.22
N VAL A 101 7.01 -31.49 -23.31
CA VAL A 101 6.66 -32.21 -24.55
C VAL A 101 5.21 -31.89 -24.92
N ARG A 102 4.79 -32.19 -26.16
CA ARG A 102 3.46 -31.87 -26.72
C ARG A 102 2.28 -32.25 -25.81
N ASN A 103 2.33 -33.42 -25.18
CA ASN A 103 1.25 -33.91 -24.31
C ASN A 103 1.05 -33.07 -23.03
N GLN A 104 2.08 -32.33 -22.61
CA GLN A 104 2.03 -31.48 -21.41
C GLN A 104 1.64 -30.03 -21.74
N PHE A 105 1.58 -29.65 -23.02
CA PHE A 105 1.35 -28.27 -23.45
C PHE A 105 0.07 -27.68 -22.88
N VAL A 106 -1.06 -28.40 -22.93
CA VAL A 106 -2.35 -27.89 -22.47
C VAL A 106 -2.32 -27.60 -20.96
N ARG A 107 -1.85 -28.54 -20.15
CA ARG A 107 -1.77 -28.39 -18.70
C ARG A 107 -0.76 -27.32 -18.29
N GLU A 108 0.45 -27.38 -18.84
CA GLU A 108 1.56 -26.55 -18.40
C GLU A 108 1.50 -25.12 -18.95
N VAL A 109 0.86 -24.90 -20.10
CA VAL A 109 0.73 -23.60 -20.76
C VAL A 109 -0.70 -23.06 -20.65
N THR A 110 -1.69 -23.78 -21.17
CA THR A 110 -3.05 -23.25 -21.30
C THR A 110 -3.74 -23.12 -19.94
N GLU A 111 -3.74 -24.18 -19.13
CA GLU A 111 -4.34 -24.15 -17.79
C GLU A 111 -3.56 -23.25 -16.84
N ALA A 112 -2.24 -23.40 -16.78
CA ALA A 112 -1.39 -22.57 -15.92
C ALA A 112 -1.49 -21.06 -16.24
N SER A 113 -1.74 -20.70 -17.50
CA SER A 113 -1.86 -19.28 -17.89
C SER A 113 -3.09 -18.57 -17.32
N ARG A 114 -4.07 -19.30 -16.78
CA ARG A 114 -5.20 -18.70 -16.07
C ARG A 114 -4.73 -17.99 -14.81
N ASP A 115 -3.82 -18.62 -14.07
CA ASP A 115 -3.34 -18.10 -12.79
C ASP A 115 -2.10 -17.22 -12.94
N CYS A 116 -1.20 -17.53 -13.87
CA CYS A 116 0.06 -16.79 -14.06
C CYS A 116 0.33 -16.41 -15.52
N TRP A 117 1.36 -15.61 -15.75
CA TRP A 117 1.90 -15.42 -17.11
C TRP A 117 2.76 -16.61 -17.48
N VAL A 118 2.58 -17.15 -18.69
CA VAL A 118 3.38 -18.25 -19.21
C VAL A 118 4.12 -17.81 -20.45
N VAL A 119 5.45 -17.96 -20.45
CA VAL A 119 6.33 -17.63 -21.56
C VAL A 119 6.92 -18.93 -22.10
N VAL A 120 6.60 -19.27 -23.34
CA VAL A 120 7.06 -20.48 -24.01
C VAL A 120 8.09 -20.11 -25.07
N LEU A 121 9.30 -20.65 -24.96
CA LEU A 121 10.32 -20.59 -25.99
C LEU A 121 10.26 -21.83 -26.86
N LEU A 122 9.88 -21.64 -28.12
CA LEU A 122 10.08 -22.62 -29.19
C LEU A 122 11.56 -22.57 -29.57
N SER A 123 12.24 -23.71 -29.43
CA SER A 123 13.67 -23.81 -29.67
C SER A 123 14.04 -25.08 -30.43
N GLN A 124 15.17 -25.03 -31.11
CA GLN A 124 15.77 -26.17 -31.79
C GLN A 124 17.28 -26.12 -31.57
N GLU A 125 17.90 -27.27 -31.29
CA GLU A 125 19.31 -27.34 -30.89
C GLU A 125 20.26 -26.87 -31.99
N ARG A 126 19.84 -27.02 -33.26
CA ARG A 126 20.59 -26.61 -34.45
C ARG A 126 20.74 -25.10 -34.61
N VAL A 127 19.90 -24.30 -33.93
CA VAL A 127 19.89 -22.84 -34.07
C VAL A 127 20.59 -22.20 -32.87
N LEU A 128 21.76 -21.60 -33.10
CA LEU A 128 22.57 -20.96 -32.05
C LEU A 128 21.81 -19.86 -31.30
N GLY A 129 20.99 -19.08 -32.02
CA GLY A 129 20.16 -18.03 -31.41
C GLY A 129 19.22 -18.51 -30.31
N CYS A 130 18.76 -19.77 -30.39
CA CYS A 130 17.94 -20.37 -29.35
C CYS A 130 18.72 -20.61 -28.05
N GLN A 131 20.02 -20.91 -28.14
CA GLN A 131 20.87 -21.18 -26.98
C GLN A 131 21.11 -19.90 -26.16
N VAL A 132 21.38 -18.79 -26.85
CA VAL A 132 21.55 -17.47 -26.24
C VAL A 132 20.28 -17.06 -25.51
N LEU A 133 19.13 -17.10 -26.19
CA LEU A 133 17.87 -16.69 -25.60
C LEU A 133 17.45 -17.61 -24.43
N ARG A 134 17.76 -18.91 -24.51
CA ARG A 134 17.54 -19.85 -23.40
C ARG A 134 18.38 -19.47 -22.18
N HIS A 135 19.60 -18.97 -22.36
CA HIS A 135 20.43 -18.48 -21.24
C HIS A 135 19.81 -17.23 -20.60
N CYS A 136 19.41 -16.24 -21.39
CA CYS A 136 18.74 -15.04 -20.89
C CYS A 136 17.44 -15.38 -20.13
N LEU A 137 16.62 -16.30 -20.66
CA LEU A 137 15.39 -16.73 -19.98
C LEU A 137 15.64 -17.45 -18.66
N LYS A 138 16.79 -18.11 -18.46
CA LYS A 138 17.15 -18.69 -17.15
C LYS A 138 17.34 -17.61 -16.11
N GLN A 139 18.06 -16.54 -16.46
CA GLN A 139 18.27 -15.39 -15.56
C GLN A 139 16.94 -14.69 -15.25
N LEU A 140 16.10 -14.50 -16.26
CA LEU A 140 14.76 -13.92 -16.08
C LEU A 140 13.85 -14.81 -15.22
N ALA A 141 13.96 -16.14 -15.32
CA ALA A 141 13.17 -17.05 -14.49
C ALA A 141 13.52 -16.92 -13.00
N GLU A 142 14.78 -16.65 -12.66
CA GLU A 142 15.21 -16.43 -11.27
C GLU A 142 14.69 -15.11 -10.71
N GLN A 143 14.67 -14.05 -11.54
CA GLN A 143 14.17 -12.73 -11.16
C GLN A 143 12.63 -12.68 -11.08
N TYR A 144 11.92 -13.28 -12.04
CA TYR A 144 10.47 -13.18 -12.19
C TYR A 144 9.76 -14.47 -11.76
N GLN A 145 9.75 -14.71 -10.44
CA GLN A 145 9.19 -15.95 -9.88
C GLN A 145 7.68 -16.12 -10.08
N HIS A 146 6.95 -15.05 -10.39
CA HIS A 146 5.51 -15.11 -10.66
C HIS A 146 5.18 -15.44 -12.13
N VAL A 147 6.20 -15.58 -12.99
CA VAL A 147 6.09 -15.91 -14.41
C VAL A 147 6.63 -17.31 -14.63
N LYS A 148 5.90 -18.11 -15.40
CA LYS A 148 6.33 -19.46 -15.75
C LYS A 148 7.08 -19.45 -17.07
N PHE A 149 8.35 -19.83 -17.04
CA PHE A 149 9.18 -19.96 -18.23
C PHE A 149 9.30 -21.43 -18.66
N ILE A 150 9.00 -21.67 -19.94
CA ILE A 150 8.95 -23.00 -20.52
C ILE A 150 9.76 -23.02 -21.81
N THR A 151 10.45 -24.13 -22.06
CA THR A 151 11.10 -24.43 -23.35
C THR A 151 10.46 -25.64 -23.97
N MET A 152 10.31 -25.62 -25.29
CA MET A 152 9.73 -26.73 -26.03
C MET A 152 10.43 -26.84 -27.39
N GLN A 153 10.51 -28.06 -27.92
CA GLN A 153 10.99 -28.26 -29.27
C GLN A 153 9.97 -27.69 -30.26
N SER A 154 10.45 -26.92 -31.24
CA SER A 154 9.62 -26.32 -32.30
C SER A 154 8.70 -27.35 -32.97
N THR A 155 9.27 -28.50 -33.35
CA THR A 155 8.60 -29.61 -34.04
C THR A 155 7.50 -30.28 -33.20
N ASP A 156 7.66 -30.28 -31.88
CA ASP A 156 6.67 -30.85 -30.97
C ASP A 156 5.47 -29.92 -30.81
N CYS A 157 5.66 -28.61 -30.96
CA CYS A 157 4.53 -27.68 -30.92
C CYS A 157 3.84 -27.66 -32.29
N ILE A 158 4.59 -27.29 -33.33
CA ILE A 158 4.10 -27.12 -34.69
C ILE A 158 4.92 -28.03 -35.62
N PRO A 159 4.29 -28.99 -36.32
CA PRO A 159 5.01 -29.84 -37.26
C PRO A 159 5.59 -28.99 -38.40
N ASN A 160 6.85 -29.24 -38.77
CA ASN A 160 7.57 -28.53 -39.84
C ASN A 160 7.66 -27.00 -39.65
N TYR A 161 7.77 -26.53 -38.40
CA TYR A 161 8.06 -25.12 -38.15
C TYR A 161 9.42 -24.72 -38.74
N PRO A 162 9.53 -23.62 -39.50
CA PRO A 162 10.77 -23.27 -40.19
C PRO A 162 11.86 -22.81 -39.21
N ASP A 163 13.08 -23.31 -39.40
CA ASP A 163 14.23 -22.96 -38.55
C ASP A 163 14.59 -21.46 -38.62
N ALA A 164 14.24 -20.77 -39.71
CA ALA A 164 14.48 -19.33 -39.90
C ALA A 164 13.67 -18.44 -38.94
N ASP A 165 12.51 -18.93 -38.48
CA ASP A 165 11.61 -18.21 -37.57
C ASP A 165 11.99 -18.44 -36.10
N LEU A 166 12.92 -19.36 -35.84
CA LEU A 166 13.44 -19.66 -34.51
C LEU A 166 14.57 -18.69 -34.13
N PRO A 167 14.70 -18.36 -32.83
CA PRO A 167 13.78 -18.68 -31.73
C PRO A 167 12.44 -17.93 -31.81
N THR A 168 11.37 -18.57 -31.35
CA THR A 168 10.05 -17.93 -31.25
C THR A 168 9.58 -17.94 -29.79
N ILE A 169 9.13 -16.80 -29.29
CA ILE A 169 8.54 -16.66 -27.95
C ILE A 169 7.03 -16.54 -28.09
N LEU A 170 6.30 -17.35 -27.32
CA LEU A 170 4.85 -17.25 -27.17
C LEU A 170 4.53 -16.83 -25.73
N VAL A 171 3.74 -15.77 -25.59
CA VAL A 171 3.27 -15.28 -24.29
C VAL A 171 1.80 -15.60 -24.13
N TYR A 172 1.48 -16.39 -23.10
CA TYR A 172 0.14 -16.82 -22.75
C TYR A 172 -0.34 -16.16 -21.46
N LYS A 173 -1.61 -15.74 -21.47
CA LYS A 173 -2.33 -15.26 -20.29
C LYS A 173 -3.83 -15.50 -20.47
N ASP A 174 -4.47 -15.99 -19.42
CA ASP A 174 -5.90 -16.31 -19.34
C ASP A 174 -6.36 -17.34 -20.39
N GLY A 175 -5.51 -18.32 -20.69
CA GLY A 175 -5.78 -19.37 -21.68
C GLY A 175 -5.59 -18.94 -23.14
N GLN A 176 -5.16 -17.71 -23.40
CA GLN A 176 -4.99 -17.17 -24.74
C GLN A 176 -3.54 -16.75 -25.01
N CYS A 177 -3.10 -16.92 -26.26
CA CYS A 177 -1.83 -16.37 -26.70
C CYS A 177 -1.99 -14.86 -26.91
N ARG A 178 -1.35 -14.06 -26.05
CA ARG A 178 -1.41 -12.59 -26.08
C ARG A 178 -0.42 -12.03 -27.09
N ARG A 179 0.75 -12.66 -27.21
CA ARG A 179 1.83 -12.16 -28.07
C ARG A 179 2.67 -13.31 -28.60
N THR A 180 3.05 -13.17 -29.86
CA THR A 180 4.04 -14.02 -30.53
C THR A 180 5.17 -13.13 -31.03
N ILE A 181 6.40 -13.53 -30.74
CA ILE A 181 7.61 -12.84 -31.18
C ILE A 181 8.43 -13.86 -31.95
N VAL A 182 8.64 -13.60 -33.24
CA VAL A 182 9.29 -14.53 -34.17
C VAL A 182 10.69 -14.02 -34.50
N GLY A 183 11.68 -14.90 -34.42
CA GLY A 183 13.07 -14.59 -34.72
C GLY A 183 13.76 -13.67 -33.71
N LEU A 184 15.09 -13.62 -33.80
CA LEU A 184 15.91 -12.71 -32.98
C LEU A 184 15.87 -11.26 -33.44
N GLN A 185 15.53 -11.01 -34.70
CA GLN A 185 15.52 -9.65 -35.26
C GLN A 185 14.54 -8.75 -34.52
N THR A 186 13.36 -9.29 -34.19
CA THR A 186 12.33 -8.58 -33.41
C THR A 186 12.70 -8.44 -31.94
N LEU A 187 13.66 -9.22 -31.44
CA LEU A 187 14.17 -9.18 -30.07
C LEU A 187 15.37 -8.24 -29.89
N GLY A 188 15.78 -7.50 -30.94
CA GLY A 188 16.85 -6.51 -30.87
C GLY A 188 18.22 -7.15 -30.74
N TYR A 189 18.65 -7.86 -31.78
CA TYR A 189 19.94 -8.56 -31.89
C TYR A 189 21.16 -7.75 -31.38
N ASP A 190 21.15 -6.42 -31.51
CA ASP A 190 22.22 -5.53 -31.07
C ASP A 190 22.32 -5.32 -29.54
N ARG A 191 21.36 -5.83 -28.74
CA ARG A 191 21.26 -5.53 -27.29
C ARG A 191 20.97 -6.73 -26.38
N ILE A 192 21.10 -7.97 -26.87
CA ILE A 192 20.96 -9.15 -25.99
C ILE A 192 22.30 -9.40 -25.27
N SER A 193 22.64 -8.49 -24.37
CA SER A 193 23.56 -8.73 -23.27
C SER A 193 22.76 -8.48 -21.98
N PRO A 194 22.88 -9.36 -20.95
CA PRO A 194 22.17 -9.18 -19.68
C PRO A 194 22.65 -7.95 -18.87
N GLU A 195 23.65 -7.23 -19.38
CA GLU A 195 24.26 -6.06 -18.77
C GLU A 195 24.32 -4.94 -19.84
N SER A 196 23.64 -3.81 -19.61
CA SER A 196 24.09 -2.44 -19.95
C SER A 196 22.99 -1.41 -19.63
N GLU A 197 23.22 -0.72 -18.51
CA GLU A 197 22.87 0.66 -18.08
C GLU A 197 21.59 1.35 -18.62
#